data_AF-A0A3D2RW10-F1
#
_entry.id   AF-A0A3D2RW10-F1
#
_cell.length_a   1.000
_cell.length_b   1.000
_cell.length_c   1.000
_cell.angle_alpha   90.00
_cell.angle_beta   90.00
_cell.angle_gamma   90.00
#
_symmetry.space_group_name_H-M   'P 1'
#
loop_
_entity.id
_entity.type
_entity.pdbx_description
1 polymer ?
#
loop_
_entity_poly.entity_id
_entity_poly.type
_entity_poly.pdbx_seq_one_letter_code
_entity_poly.pdbx_strand_id
1 'polypeptide(L)'
;ALLSTDLSTVPGGATSWSSSDDMKTWTFNIDPDLTWSDGVPLTAHDYVYTWQYYADPEHAYDFTWYFGMLEVENYGAIEAGEKALDALGVTATDDKTLVFQLDTPAPYVPGFMMYGSPLAKHAAEKHGQYYSNDPS
;
A
#
# COMPACT_ATOMS: atom_id res chain seq x y z
N ALA A 1 -5.26 3.67 -7.22
CA ALA A 1 -6.06 4.22 -8.35
C ALA A 1 -6.15 3.13 -9.43
N LEU A 2 -6.98 3.30 -10.46
CA LEU A 2 -7.01 2.46 -11.66
C LEU A 2 -6.62 3.28 -12.88
N LEU A 3 -6.36 2.61 -14.02
CA LEU A 3 -6.17 3.27 -15.31
C LEU A 3 -7.41 3.10 -16.17
N SER A 4 -7.86 4.19 -16.79
CA SER A 4 -8.94 4.13 -17.78
C SER A 4 -8.42 3.67 -19.14
N THR A 5 -9.30 3.54 -20.13
CA THR A 5 -8.94 3.10 -21.49
C THR A 5 -8.02 4.08 -22.24
N ASP A 6 -7.91 5.34 -21.77
CA ASP A 6 -6.97 6.33 -22.31
C ASP A 6 -5.68 6.47 -21.46
N LEU A 7 -5.49 5.57 -20.49
CA LEU A 7 -4.36 5.54 -19.55
C LEU A 7 -4.32 6.69 -18.54
N SER A 8 -5.37 7.50 -18.43
CA SER A 8 -5.54 8.42 -17.30
C SER A 8 -5.84 7.67 -16.01
N THR A 9 -5.42 8.27 -14.88
CA THR A 9 -5.71 7.72 -13.55
C THR A 9 -7.13 8.04 -13.14
N VAL A 10 -7.85 7.03 -12.66
CA VAL A 10 -9.23 7.13 -12.19
C VAL A 10 -9.37 6.53 -10.79
N PRO A 11 -10.42 6.92 -10.03
CA PRO A 11 -10.72 6.30 -8.74
C PRO A 11 -10.77 4.77 -8.80
N GLY A 12 -10.36 4.14 -7.71
CA GLY A 12 -10.35 2.69 -7.51
C GLY A 12 -10.57 2.42 -6.03
N GLY A 13 -9.56 1.85 -5.36
CA GLY A 13 -9.57 1.76 -3.88
C GLY A 13 -9.61 3.10 -3.14
N ALA A 14 -9.21 4.19 -3.82
CA ALA A 14 -9.24 5.55 -3.31
C ALA A 14 -10.10 6.45 -4.22
N THR A 15 -10.88 7.35 -3.62
CA THR A 15 -11.73 8.32 -4.33
C THR A 15 -10.97 9.55 -4.79
N SER A 16 -9.89 9.92 -4.08
CA SER A 16 -9.06 11.08 -4.39
C SER A 16 -7.67 10.97 -3.79
N TRP A 17 -6.72 11.73 -4.33
CA TRP A 17 -5.36 11.83 -3.81
C TRP A 17 -4.75 13.21 -4.09
N SER A 18 -3.73 13.55 -3.32
CA SER A 18 -2.96 14.79 -3.46
C SER A 18 -1.49 14.56 -3.13
N SER A 19 -0.61 15.38 -3.68
CA SER A 19 0.80 15.41 -3.32
C SER A 19 1.16 16.69 -2.55
N SER A 20 2.23 16.64 -1.77
CA SER A 20 2.98 17.83 -1.34
C SER A 20 3.61 18.55 -2.55
N ASP A 21 4.04 19.80 -2.34
CA ASP A 21 4.68 20.62 -3.38
C ASP A 21 5.96 19.99 -3.95
N ASP A 22 6.70 19.26 -3.11
CA ASP A 22 7.92 18.54 -3.49
C ASP A 22 7.66 17.12 -4.03
N MET A 23 6.38 16.71 -4.12
CA MET A 23 5.92 15.39 -4.59
C MET A 23 6.51 14.20 -3.83
N LYS A 24 6.97 14.41 -2.59
CA LYS A 24 7.50 13.36 -1.71
C LYS A 24 6.48 12.83 -0.71
N THR A 25 5.42 13.57 -0.44
CA THR A 25 4.30 13.11 0.40
C THR A 25 3.07 12.95 -0.46
N TRP A 26 2.45 11.77 -0.41
CA TRP A 26 1.20 11.48 -1.12
C TRP A 26 0.13 11.06 -0.13
N THR A 27 -1.03 11.69 -0.20
CA THR A 27 -2.20 11.36 0.62
C THR A 27 -3.29 10.79 -0.27
N PHE A 28 -3.82 9.63 0.10
CA PHE A 28 -4.92 8.94 -0.56
C PHE A 28 -6.13 8.86 0.38
N ASN A 29 -7.30 9.23 -0.14
CA ASN A 29 -8.57 9.09 0.56
C ASN A 29 -9.23 7.79 0.08
N ILE A 30 -9.25 6.79 0.96
CA ILE A 30 -9.81 5.46 0.70
C ILE A 30 -11.33 5.57 0.62
N ASP A 31 -11.93 4.86 -0.33
CA ASP A 31 -13.38 4.83 -0.47
C ASP A 31 -14.03 4.26 0.81
N PRO A 32 -14.93 5.02 1.47
CA PRO A 32 -15.54 4.60 2.72
C PRO A 32 -16.42 3.36 2.59
N ASP A 33 -16.96 3.09 1.40
CA ASP A 33 -17.92 2.02 1.15
C ASP A 33 -17.25 0.67 0.82
N LEU A 34 -15.92 0.63 0.75
CA LEU A 34 -15.19 -0.61 0.48
C LEU A 34 -15.26 -1.59 1.65
N THR A 35 -15.59 -2.83 1.31
CA THR A 35 -15.66 -3.97 2.22
C THR A 35 -14.96 -5.16 1.59
N TRP A 36 -14.29 -5.94 2.43
CA TRP A 36 -13.81 -7.26 2.09
C TRP A 36 -14.99 -8.20 1.83
N SER A 37 -14.74 -9.30 1.11
CA SER A 37 -15.80 -10.26 0.73
C SER A 37 -16.53 -10.92 1.91
N ASP A 38 -15.93 -10.90 3.10
CA ASP A 38 -16.51 -11.38 4.36
C ASP A 38 -17.31 -10.30 5.12
N GLY A 39 -17.44 -9.10 4.54
CA GLY A 39 -18.18 -7.97 5.08
C GLY A 39 -17.38 -7.07 6.03
N VAL A 40 -16.10 -7.37 6.31
CA VAL A 40 -15.25 -6.49 7.11
C VAL A 40 -14.92 -5.22 6.32
N PRO A 41 -15.05 -4.02 6.90
CA PRO A 41 -14.67 -2.78 6.22
C PRO A 41 -13.19 -2.78 5.83
N LEU A 42 -12.90 -2.35 4.60
CA LEU A 42 -11.53 -2.13 4.13
C LEU A 42 -11.05 -0.75 4.59
N THR A 43 -9.86 -0.68 5.16
CA THR A 43 -9.30 0.53 5.78
C THR A 43 -7.90 0.85 5.27
N ALA A 44 -7.42 2.07 5.54
CA ALA A 44 -6.04 2.47 5.30
C ALA A 44 -5.03 1.57 6.06
N HIS A 45 -5.42 0.98 7.19
CA HIS A 45 -4.58 0.03 7.92
C HIS A 45 -4.31 -1.28 7.15
N ASP A 46 -5.23 -1.71 6.29
CA ASP A 46 -5.00 -2.85 5.39
C ASP A 46 -3.90 -2.54 4.38
N TYR A 47 -3.89 -1.31 3.85
CA TYR A 47 -2.83 -0.86 2.96
C TYR A 47 -1.48 -0.75 3.67
N VAL A 48 -1.43 -0.21 4.89
CA VAL A 48 -0.17 -0.18 5.68
C VAL A 48 0.37 -1.59 5.87
N TYR A 49 -0.48 -2.53 6.30
CA TYR A 49 -0.11 -3.94 6.45
C TYR A 49 0.41 -4.52 5.14
N THR A 50 -0.26 -4.23 4.03
CA THR A 50 0.13 -4.73 2.69
C THR A 50 1.52 -4.25 2.28
N TRP A 51 1.82 -2.97 2.50
CA TRP A 51 3.13 -2.40 2.17
C TRP A 51 4.25 -2.93 3.07
N GLN A 52 3.94 -3.19 4.34
CA GLN A 52 4.84 -3.91 5.24
C GLN A 52 5.09 -5.34 4.76
N TYR A 53 4.03 -6.05 4.35
CA TYR A 53 4.13 -7.40 3.79
C TYR A 53 5.06 -7.44 2.56
N TYR A 54 4.98 -6.44 1.67
CA TYR A 54 5.85 -6.35 0.49
C TYR A 54 7.33 -6.09 0.82
N ALA A 55 7.59 -5.30 1.87
CA ALA A 55 8.95 -4.93 2.28
C ALA A 55 9.60 -6.00 3.18
N ASP A 56 8.83 -6.89 3.78
CA ASP A 56 9.31 -7.86 4.76
C ASP A 56 10.16 -8.97 4.10
N PRO A 57 11.45 -9.11 4.49
CA PRO A 57 12.32 -10.15 3.95
C PRO A 57 11.86 -11.58 4.25
N GLU A 58 11.02 -11.81 5.27
CA GLU A 58 10.49 -13.15 5.58
C GLU A 58 9.45 -13.64 4.57
N HIS A 59 8.76 -12.74 3.87
CA HIS A 59 7.73 -13.11 2.90
C HIS A 59 8.27 -13.48 1.52
N ALA A 60 9.51 -13.06 1.20
CA ALA A 60 10.16 -13.29 -0.10
C ALA A 60 9.23 -12.95 -1.30
N TYR A 61 8.53 -11.82 -1.21
CA TYR A 61 7.54 -11.43 -2.21
C TYR A 61 8.20 -11.11 -3.55
N ASP A 62 7.83 -11.84 -4.61
CA ASP A 62 8.53 -11.77 -5.91
C ASP A 62 8.37 -10.41 -6.63
N PHE A 63 7.44 -9.56 -6.15
CA PHE A 63 7.21 -8.21 -6.67
C PHE A 63 7.79 -7.11 -5.77
N THR A 64 8.60 -7.45 -4.76
CA THR A 64 9.27 -6.48 -3.87
C THR A 64 10.09 -5.44 -4.65
N TRP A 65 10.76 -5.85 -5.73
CA TRP A 65 11.53 -4.95 -6.59
C TRP A 65 10.66 -3.85 -7.21
N TYR A 66 9.41 -4.15 -7.55
CA TYR A 66 8.50 -3.18 -8.16
C TYR A 66 8.14 -2.11 -7.14
N PHE A 67 7.66 -2.51 -5.96
CA PHE A 67 7.30 -1.59 -4.87
C PHE A 67 8.50 -0.80 -4.33
N GLY A 68 9.70 -1.39 -4.36
CA GLY A 68 10.95 -0.68 -4.04
C GLY A 68 11.28 0.46 -5.00
N MET A 69 10.83 0.42 -6.27
CA MET A 69 11.03 1.53 -7.22
C MET A 69 10.33 2.82 -6.81
N LEU A 70 9.29 2.74 -5.96
CA LEU A 70 8.61 3.94 -5.46
C LEU A 70 9.46 4.71 -4.45
N GLU A 71 10.54 4.11 -3.94
CA GLU A 71 11.45 4.71 -2.95
C GLU A 71 10.69 5.26 -1.74
N VAL A 72 9.73 4.47 -1.24
CA VAL A 72 9.07 4.75 0.05
C VAL A 72 10.14 4.78 1.14
N GLU A 73 10.05 5.76 2.03
CA GLU A 73 11.00 5.96 3.11
C GLU A 73 11.21 4.64 3.87
N ASN A 74 12.47 4.26 4.04
CA ASN A 74 12.93 3.04 4.73
C ASN A 74 12.62 1.70 4.04
N TYR A 75 11.99 1.67 2.86
CA TYR A 75 11.63 0.40 2.19
C TYR A 75 12.84 -0.52 2.00
N GLY A 76 13.92 -0.05 1.36
CA GLY A 76 15.11 -0.86 1.11
C GLY A 76 15.87 -1.27 2.38
N ALA A 77 15.85 -0.44 3.42
CA ALA A 77 16.45 -0.78 4.71
C ALA A 77 15.67 -1.88 5.43
N ILE A 78 14.34 -1.88 5.29
CA ILE A 78 13.46 -2.93 5.83
C ILE A 78 13.64 -4.22 5.03
N GLU A 79 13.67 -4.14 3.69
CA GLU A 79 13.95 -5.29 2.81
C GLU A 79 15.30 -5.94 3.14
N ALA A 80 16.32 -5.13 3.47
CA ALA A 80 17.63 -5.61 3.88
C ALA A 80 17.67 -6.16 5.33
N GLY A 81 16.57 -6.07 6.09
CA GLY A 81 16.49 -6.47 7.50
C GLY A 81 17.20 -5.51 8.47
N GLU A 82 17.52 -4.30 8.04
CA GLU A 82 18.24 -3.29 8.83
C GLU A 82 17.31 -2.44 9.69
N LYS A 83 16.02 -2.37 9.34
CA LYS A 83 14.98 -1.65 10.08
C LYS A 83 13.73 -2.52 10.30
N ALA A 84 12.98 -2.20 11.33
CA ALA A 84 11.69 -2.85 11.62
C ALA A 84 10.59 -2.37 10.65
N LEU A 85 9.58 -3.23 10.42
CA LEU A 85 8.46 -2.97 9.51
C LEU A 85 7.66 -1.70 9.85
N ASP A 86 7.58 -1.35 11.14
CA ASP A 86 6.86 -0.17 11.62
C ASP A 86 7.57 1.16 11.32
N ALA A 87 8.82 1.12 10.86
CA ALA A 87 9.56 2.27 10.37
C ALA A 87 9.26 2.64 8.92
N LEU A 88 8.44 1.85 8.21
CA LEU A 88 8.10 2.08 6.81
C LEU A 88 7.35 3.41 6.64
N GLY A 89 7.71 4.19 5.62
CA GLY A 89 7.06 5.45 5.23
C GLY A 89 5.64 5.33 4.67
N VAL A 90 4.84 4.37 5.15
CA VAL A 90 3.43 4.20 4.81
C VAL A 90 2.62 4.22 6.10
N THR A 91 1.74 5.21 6.23
CA THR A 91 0.98 5.42 7.46
C THR A 91 -0.51 5.59 7.18
N ALA A 92 -1.33 5.18 8.13
CA ALA A 92 -2.75 5.47 8.16
C ALA A 92 -2.99 6.49 9.27
N THR A 93 -3.41 7.72 8.94
CA THR A 93 -3.72 8.74 9.96
C THR A 93 -5.10 8.52 10.58
N ASP A 94 -5.96 7.82 9.86
CA ASP A 94 -7.27 7.31 10.26
C ASP A 94 -7.66 6.15 9.33
N ASP A 95 -8.85 5.56 9.52
CA ASP A 95 -9.32 4.41 8.74
C ASP A 95 -9.42 4.65 7.24
N LYS A 96 -9.47 5.90 6.77
CA LYS A 96 -9.73 6.27 5.38
C LYS A 96 -8.66 7.18 4.78
N THR A 97 -7.61 7.51 5.52
CA THR A 97 -6.51 8.35 5.04
C THR A 97 -5.19 7.60 5.08
N LEU A 98 -4.67 7.27 3.89
CA LEU A 98 -3.39 6.61 3.69
C LEU A 98 -2.36 7.63 3.22
N VAL A 99 -1.18 7.66 3.85
CA VAL A 99 -0.11 8.60 3.55
C VAL A 99 1.18 7.87 3.24
N PHE A 100 1.81 8.25 2.14
CA PHE A 100 3.14 7.79 1.74
C PHE A 100 4.16 8.91 1.92
N GLN A 101 5.32 8.57 2.48
CA GLN A 101 6.54 9.37 2.52
C GLN A 101 7.56 8.73 1.60
N LEU A 102 8.12 9.50 0.67
CA LEU A 102 9.07 9.03 -0.35
C LEU A 102 10.41 9.75 -0.21
N ASP A 103 11.50 9.04 -0.47
CA ASP A 103 12.86 9.59 -0.44
C ASP A 103 13.11 10.53 -1.63
N THR A 104 12.45 10.29 -2.77
CA THR A 104 12.55 11.12 -3.98
C THR A 104 11.18 11.57 -4.52
N PRO A 105 11.13 12.70 -5.26
CA PRO A 105 9.88 13.16 -5.89
C PRO A 105 9.35 12.15 -6.92
N ALA A 106 8.09 11.74 -6.77
CA ALA A 106 7.49 10.75 -7.66
C ALA A 106 6.11 11.21 -8.17
N PRO A 107 6.03 11.98 -9.27
CA PRO A 107 4.75 12.44 -9.84
C PRO A 107 3.84 11.29 -10.34
N TYR A 108 4.42 10.11 -10.57
CA TYR A 108 3.76 8.94 -11.15
C TYR A 108 3.04 8.05 -10.12
N VAL A 109 3.08 8.40 -8.83
CA VAL A 109 2.53 7.58 -7.73
C VAL A 109 1.08 7.15 -7.96
N PRO A 110 0.14 8.01 -8.42
CA PRO A 110 -1.23 7.56 -8.65
C PRO A 110 -1.35 6.41 -9.67
N GLY A 111 -0.58 6.46 -10.75
CA GLY A 111 -0.55 5.39 -11.75
C GLY A 111 0.15 4.13 -11.23
N PHE A 112 1.21 4.30 -10.43
CA PHE A 112 1.92 3.21 -9.77
C PHE A 112 0.98 2.38 -8.87
N MET A 113 0.05 3.04 -8.18
CA MET A 113 -0.93 2.40 -7.29
C MET A 113 -1.96 1.51 -8.00
N MET A 114 -1.90 1.35 -9.33
CA MET A 114 -2.70 0.36 -10.05
C MET A 114 -2.39 -1.08 -9.60
N TYR A 115 -1.13 -1.37 -9.26
CA TYR A 115 -0.73 -2.71 -8.79
C TYR A 115 -0.75 -2.85 -7.27
N GLY A 116 -1.08 -1.79 -6.52
CA GLY A 116 -1.10 -1.77 -5.05
C GLY A 116 -2.43 -2.21 -4.45
N SER A 117 -2.94 -3.39 -4.83
CA SER A 117 -4.16 -3.94 -4.22
C SER A 117 -3.89 -4.37 -2.78
N PRO A 118 -4.76 -4.06 -1.81
CA PRO A 118 -4.52 -4.40 -0.41
C PRO A 118 -4.66 -5.90 -0.16
N LEU A 119 -4.09 -6.34 0.95
CA LEU A 119 -4.32 -7.60 1.65
C LEU A 119 -5.19 -7.33 2.88
N ALA A 120 -6.02 -8.31 3.24
CA ALA A 120 -6.91 -8.24 4.39
C ALA A 120 -6.11 -8.50 5.67
N LYS A 121 -5.82 -7.45 6.44
CA LYS A 121 -5.00 -7.54 7.66
C LYS A 121 -5.59 -8.53 8.66
N HIS A 122 -6.91 -8.47 8.87
CA HIS A 122 -7.61 -9.34 9.81
C HIS A 122 -7.55 -10.82 9.40
N ALA A 123 -7.59 -11.11 8.10
CA ALA A 123 -7.48 -12.48 7.59
C ALA A 123 -6.06 -13.00 7.80
N ALA A 124 -5.04 -12.20 7.50
CA ALA A 124 -3.65 -12.56 7.71
C ALA A 124 -3.30 -12.79 9.19
N GLU A 125 -3.81 -11.95 10.10
CA GLU A 125 -3.61 -12.14 11.55
C GLU A 125 -4.24 -13.43 12.06
N LYS A 126 -5.36 -13.86 11.47
CA LYS A 126 -6.09 -15.06 11.89
C LYS A 126 -5.53 -16.34 11.26
N HIS A 127 -5.16 -16.29 9.99
CA HIS A 127 -4.82 -17.47 9.18
C HIS A 127 -3.32 -17.56 8.84
N GLY A 128 -2.53 -16.56 9.25
CA GLY A 128 -1.11 -16.47 8.96
C GLY A 128 -0.83 -15.74 7.64
N GLN A 129 0.45 -15.39 7.46
CA GLN A 129 0.90 -14.53 6.36
C GLN A 129 0.66 -15.09 4.95
N TYR A 130 0.52 -16.41 4.81
CA TYR A 130 0.26 -17.07 3.53
C TYR A 130 -1.23 -17.35 3.27
N TYR A 131 -2.15 -16.70 4.01
CA TYR A 131 -3.59 -16.92 3.84
C TYR A 131 -4.07 -16.72 2.39
N SER A 132 -3.43 -15.81 1.65
CA SER A 132 -3.75 -15.53 0.24
C SER A 132 -3.46 -16.71 -0.70
N ASN A 133 -2.64 -17.67 -0.27
CA ASN A 133 -2.31 -18.88 -1.02
C ASN A 133 -3.17 -20.09 -0.61
N ASP A 134 -3.99 -19.96 0.43
CA ASP A 134 -4.83 -21.04 0.95
C ASP A 134 -6.30 -20.59 0.95
N PRO A 135 -7.07 -20.94 -0.10
CA PRO A 135 -8.47 -20.52 -0.25
C PRO A 135 -9.45 -21.28 0.68
N SER A 136 -9.00 -21.78 1.84
CA SER A 136 -9.82 -22.60 2.76
C SER A 136 -10.85 -21.84 3.59
#